data_AF-A0A8B5UKJ9-F1
#
_entry.id   AF-A0A8B5UKJ9-F1
#
_cell.length_a   1.000
_cell.length_b   1.000
_cell.length_c   1.000
_cell.angle_alpha   90.00
_cell.angle_beta   90.00
_cell.angle_gamma   90.00
#
_symmetry.space_group_name_H-M   'P 1'
#
loop_
_entity.id
_entity.type
_entity.pdbx_description
1 polymer ?
#
loop_
_entity_poly.entity_id
_entity_poly.type
_entity_poly.pdbx_seq_one_letter_code
_entity_poly.pdbx_strand_id
1 'polypeptide(L)'
;MTDLNKLRSEFEAVTETYHCIYNADLDYYFSGSKFVSDKAEIEVNAGWKAWKKAKAQAVPDTPTPSVTLTCAELKEAFDFGAPDGEKDQFQMETEMTIKWLQDGYDGEGYYCWYADLPEEGCIKLGVSESEAE
;
A
#
# COMPACT_ATOMS: atom_id res chain seq x y z
N MET A 1 14.92 -11.68 -10.81
CA MET A 1 13.81 -10.75 -10.49
C MET A 1 14.46 -9.55 -9.81
N THR A 2 14.38 -8.37 -10.41
CA THR A 2 15.09 -7.19 -9.88
C THR A 2 14.29 -6.62 -8.72
N ASP A 3 14.92 -6.45 -7.57
CA ASP A 3 14.30 -5.85 -6.39
C ASP A 3 14.11 -4.35 -6.64
N LEU A 4 12.87 -3.99 -6.99
CA LEU A 4 12.46 -2.62 -7.29
C LEU A 4 12.57 -1.70 -6.07
N ASN A 5 12.42 -2.22 -4.85
CA ASN A 5 12.52 -1.43 -3.62
C ASN A 5 13.98 -1.08 -3.31
N LYS A 6 14.90 -2.00 -3.58
CA LYS A 6 16.34 -1.73 -3.48
C LYS A 6 16.79 -0.66 -4.47
N LEU A 7 16.37 -0.76 -5.74
CA LEU A 7 16.66 0.26 -6.76
C LEU A 7 16.08 1.63 -6.40
N ARG A 8 14.90 1.67 -5.75
CA ARG A 8 14.28 2.90 -5.26
C ARG A 8 15.14 3.55 -4.18
N SER A 9 15.53 2.78 -3.16
CA SER A 9 16.36 3.26 -2.05
C SER A 9 17.71 3.80 -2.53
N GLU A 10 18.35 3.11 -3.48
CA GLU A 10 19.61 3.54 -4.08
C GLU A 10 19.44 4.86 -4.87
N PHE A 11 18.34 5.02 -5.61
CA PHE A 11 18.06 6.25 -6.35
C PHE A 11 17.69 7.43 -5.44
N GLU A 12 16.89 7.20 -4.40
CA GLU A 12 16.50 8.22 -3.42
C GLU A 12 17.71 8.78 -2.67
N ALA A 13 18.64 7.92 -2.23
CA ALA A 13 19.89 8.33 -1.60
C ALA A 13 20.75 9.23 -2.51
N VAL A 14 20.76 8.93 -3.82
CA VAL A 14 21.43 9.79 -4.82
C VAL A 14 20.71 11.13 -4.93
N THR A 15 19.37 11.15 -5.07
CA THR A 15 18.62 12.40 -5.22
C THR A 15 18.71 13.32 -4.00
N GLU A 16 18.74 12.74 -2.79
CA GLU A 16 18.91 13.50 -1.54
C GLU A 16 20.31 14.11 -1.45
N THR A 17 21.33 13.39 -1.94
CA THR A 17 22.69 13.93 -2.08
C THR A 17 22.71 15.14 -3.03
N TYR A 18 22.00 15.08 -4.16
CA TYR A 18 21.90 16.22 -5.09
C TYR A 18 21.12 17.40 -4.50
N HIS A 19 20.06 17.14 -3.73
CA HIS A 19 19.31 18.19 -3.03
C HIS A 19 20.20 18.94 -2.02
N CYS A 20 21.01 18.20 -1.25
CA CYS A 20 21.97 18.77 -0.29
C CYS A 20 23.10 19.59 -0.96
N ILE A 21 23.57 19.19 -2.15
CA ILE A 21 24.65 19.89 -2.86
C ILE A 21 24.16 21.18 -3.54
N TYR A 22 23.00 21.15 -4.18
CA TYR A 22 22.53 22.27 -4.99
C TYR A 22 21.51 23.17 -4.28
N ASN A 23 21.05 22.78 -3.08
CA ASN A 23 20.10 23.51 -2.24
C ASN A 23 18.89 24.02 -3.04
N ALA A 24 18.44 23.20 -3.98
CA ALA A 24 17.46 23.59 -4.99
C ALA A 24 16.36 22.55 -5.05
N ASP A 25 15.15 23.04 -5.28
CA ASP A 25 13.99 22.22 -5.58
C ASP A 25 14.31 21.34 -6.81
N LEU A 26 14.39 20.02 -6.58
CA LEU A 26 14.71 19.03 -7.60
C LEU A 26 13.66 19.03 -8.71
N ASP A 27 12.41 19.39 -8.38
CA ASP A 27 11.37 19.55 -9.39
C ASP A 27 11.62 20.75 -10.26
N TYR A 28 12.09 21.86 -9.70
CA TYR A 28 12.52 23.01 -10.49
C TYR A 28 13.73 22.66 -11.38
N TYR A 29 14.74 21.97 -10.83
CA TYR A 29 15.98 21.61 -11.55
C TYR A 29 15.74 20.62 -12.70
N PHE A 30 14.88 19.62 -12.49
CA PHE A 30 14.59 18.56 -13.47
C PHE A 30 13.27 18.76 -14.24
N SER A 31 12.58 19.90 -14.08
CA SER A 31 11.36 20.27 -14.85
C SER A 31 11.60 20.54 -16.33
N GLY A 32 12.86 20.46 -16.79
CA GLY A 32 13.21 20.55 -18.22
C GLY A 32 13.35 21.97 -18.76
N SER A 33 13.40 22.99 -17.90
CA SER A 33 13.49 24.39 -18.34
C SER A 33 14.87 25.04 -18.24
N LYS A 34 15.86 24.42 -17.56
CA LYS A 34 17.17 25.06 -17.32
C LYS A 34 18.40 24.31 -17.86
N PHE A 35 18.28 23.07 -18.30
CA PHE A 35 19.41 22.22 -18.70
C PHE A 35 19.05 21.36 -19.91
N VAL A 36 19.51 21.74 -21.11
CA VAL A 36 19.15 21.08 -22.38
C VAL A 36 20.37 20.85 -23.29
N SER A 37 21.60 20.82 -22.76
CA SER A 37 22.80 20.81 -23.61
C SER A 37 23.68 19.56 -23.51
N ASP A 38 23.78 18.86 -22.37
CA ASP A 38 24.71 17.74 -22.22
C ASP A 38 24.06 16.35 -22.08
N LYS A 39 24.69 15.33 -22.67
CA LYS A 39 24.19 13.94 -22.73
C LYS A 39 23.93 13.34 -21.34
N ALA A 40 24.79 13.63 -20.37
CA ALA A 40 24.62 13.19 -18.98
C ALA A 40 23.37 13.79 -18.33
N GLU A 41 22.95 15.00 -18.72
CA GLU A 41 21.80 15.70 -18.15
C GLU A 41 20.47 15.16 -18.70
N ILE A 42 20.46 14.73 -19.96
CA ILE A 42 19.30 14.04 -20.59
C ILE A 42 19.02 12.73 -19.85
N GLU A 43 20.07 11.99 -19.48
CA GLU A 43 19.96 10.71 -18.78
C GLU A 43 19.42 10.91 -17.35
N VAL A 44 19.86 11.95 -16.63
CA VAL A 44 19.33 12.28 -15.29
C VAL A 44 17.87 12.73 -15.35
N ASN A 45 17.49 13.58 -16.31
CA ASN A 45 16.10 13.99 -16.51
C ASN A 45 15.17 12.81 -16.86
N ALA A 46 15.65 11.89 -17.70
CA ALA A 46 14.93 10.67 -18.04
C ALA A 46 14.78 9.77 -16.79
N GLY A 47 15.84 9.65 -15.99
CA GLY A 47 15.83 8.95 -14.70
C GLY A 47 14.81 9.54 -13.72
N TRP A 48 14.74 10.86 -13.58
CA TRP A 48 13.78 11.54 -12.71
C TRP A 48 12.33 11.31 -13.14
N LYS A 49 12.04 11.41 -14.45
CA LYS A 49 10.71 11.13 -15.00
C LYS A 49 10.30 9.67 -14.79
N ALA A 50 11.23 8.74 -15.03
CA ALA A 50 11.01 7.32 -14.78
C ALA A 50 10.78 7.05 -13.29
N TRP A 51 11.53 7.70 -12.40
CA TRP A 51 11.34 7.62 -10.95
C TRP A 51 10.00 8.18 -10.51
N LYS A 52 9.56 9.35 -10.98
CA LYS A 52 8.22 9.88 -10.67
C LYS A 52 7.11 8.92 -11.10
N LYS A 53 7.24 8.34 -12.30
CA LYS A 53 6.30 7.34 -12.80
C LYS A 53 6.33 6.06 -11.95
N ALA A 54 7.51 5.61 -11.55
CA ALA A 54 7.68 4.44 -10.67
C ALA A 54 7.15 4.71 -9.26
N LYS A 55 7.39 5.89 -8.67
CA LYS A 55 6.87 6.33 -7.37
C LYS A 55 5.33 6.41 -7.38
N ALA A 56 4.73 6.85 -8.48
CA ALA A 56 3.27 6.85 -8.64
C ALA A 56 2.69 5.44 -8.85
N GLN A 57 3.49 4.47 -9.32
CA GLN A 57 3.09 3.07 -9.49
C GLN A 57 3.45 2.17 -8.30
N ALA A 58 4.43 2.57 -7.50
CA ALA A 58 4.79 1.88 -6.28
C ALA A 58 3.73 2.21 -5.22
N VAL A 59 2.95 1.18 -4.89
CA VAL A 59 2.07 1.14 -3.71
C VAL A 59 2.82 1.79 -2.54
N PRO A 60 2.22 2.75 -1.82
CA PRO A 60 2.88 3.37 -0.69
C PRO A 60 3.39 2.29 0.26
N ASP A 61 4.58 2.47 0.83
CA ASP A 61 5.09 1.63 1.92
C ASP A 61 4.03 1.59 3.02
N THR A 62 3.18 0.57 3.05
CA THR A 62 2.11 0.48 4.05
C THR A 62 2.58 -0.41 5.19
N PRO A 63 2.89 0.18 6.34
CA PRO A 63 2.45 -0.36 7.60
C PRO A 63 1.21 0.42 8.03
N THR A 64 0.04 -0.11 7.72
CA THR A 64 -1.08 -0.01 8.67
C THR A 64 -1.57 -1.43 8.95
N PRO A 65 -0.82 -2.22 9.75
CA PRO A 65 -1.30 -3.51 10.24
C PRO A 65 -2.40 -3.35 11.30
N SER A 66 -2.80 -2.11 11.60
CA SER A 66 -3.93 -1.79 12.45
C SER A 66 -5.09 -1.28 11.60
N VAL A 67 -6.21 -1.99 11.66
CA VAL A 67 -7.50 -1.54 11.20
C VAL A 67 -8.37 -1.22 12.42
N THR A 68 -9.13 -0.13 12.36
CA THR A 68 -10.16 0.18 13.36
C THR A 68 -11.51 -0.26 12.83
N LEU A 69 -12.13 -1.20 13.52
CA LEU A 69 -13.48 -1.69 13.26
C LEU A 69 -14.31 -1.53 14.53
N THR A 70 -15.62 -1.38 14.37
CA THR A 70 -16.58 -1.43 15.46
C THR A 70 -16.65 -2.86 16.04
N CYS A 71 -17.08 -2.97 17.30
CA CYS A 71 -17.30 -4.29 17.91
C CYS A 71 -18.35 -5.13 17.16
N ALA A 72 -19.29 -4.50 16.44
CA ALA A 72 -20.27 -5.19 15.62
C ALA A 72 -19.59 -5.87 14.41
N GLU A 73 -18.72 -5.15 13.71
CA GLU A 73 -17.98 -5.66 12.55
C GLU A 73 -16.97 -6.75 12.95
N LEU A 74 -16.29 -6.59 14.10
CA LEU A 74 -15.45 -7.64 14.66
C LEU A 74 -16.24 -8.88 15.05
N LYS A 75 -17.47 -8.70 15.54
CA LYS A 75 -18.36 -9.82 15.85
C LYS A 75 -18.83 -10.53 14.57
N GLU A 76 -19.13 -9.81 13.50
CA GLU A 76 -19.49 -10.43 12.22
C GLU A 76 -18.34 -11.25 11.63
N ALA A 77 -17.10 -10.74 11.71
CA ALA A 77 -15.90 -11.50 11.33
C ALA A 77 -15.75 -12.80 12.14
N PHE A 78 -16.00 -12.71 13.45
CA PHE A 78 -15.95 -13.85 14.36
C PHE A 78 -17.07 -14.87 14.06
N ASP A 79 -18.31 -14.42 13.89
CA ASP A 79 -19.46 -15.31 13.62
C ASP A 79 -19.32 -15.99 12.24
N PHE A 80 -18.60 -15.39 11.30
CA PHE A 80 -18.28 -15.99 10.02
C PHE A 80 -17.17 -17.05 10.14
N GLY A 81 -16.07 -16.74 10.83
CA GLY A 81 -14.97 -17.69 11.04
C GLY A 81 -15.34 -18.85 11.98
N ALA A 82 -16.17 -18.57 12.98
CA ALA A 82 -16.55 -19.48 14.05
C ALA A 82 -18.06 -19.44 14.33
N PRO A 83 -18.92 -19.91 13.41
CA PRO A 83 -20.38 -19.88 13.56
C PRO A 83 -20.92 -20.62 14.79
N ASP A 84 -20.26 -21.69 15.25
CA ASP A 84 -20.60 -22.41 16.48
C ASP A 84 -19.84 -21.91 17.72
N GLY A 85 -18.89 -20.99 17.54
CA GLY A 85 -18.10 -20.33 18.58
C GLY A 85 -17.45 -21.32 19.55
N GLU A 86 -17.60 -21.08 20.85
CA GLU A 86 -16.99 -21.89 21.93
C GLU A 86 -17.45 -23.36 21.96
N LYS A 87 -18.48 -23.73 21.20
CA LYS A 87 -18.94 -25.13 21.11
C LYS A 87 -18.02 -25.99 20.24
N ASP A 88 -17.19 -25.36 19.41
CA ASP A 88 -16.23 -26.04 18.54
C ASP A 88 -14.85 -25.38 18.66
N GLN A 89 -13.91 -26.07 19.32
CA GLN A 89 -12.55 -25.57 19.50
C GLN A 89 -11.80 -25.39 18.17
N PHE A 90 -12.11 -26.17 17.13
CA PHE A 90 -11.45 -26.02 15.83
C PHE A 90 -11.84 -24.70 15.16
N GLN A 91 -13.06 -24.23 15.40
CA GLN A 91 -13.52 -22.94 14.90
C GLN A 91 -12.86 -21.77 15.65
N MET A 92 -12.57 -21.93 16.94
CA MET A 92 -11.84 -20.92 17.72
C MET A 92 -10.37 -20.76 17.31
N GLU A 93 -9.78 -21.80 16.71
CA GLU A 93 -8.42 -21.78 16.15
C GLU A 93 -8.40 -21.24 14.71
N THR A 94 -9.56 -20.92 14.13
CA THR A 94 -9.65 -20.45 12.75
C THR A 94 -9.08 -19.04 12.62
N GLU A 95 -8.08 -18.90 11.76
CA GLU A 95 -7.46 -17.61 11.48
C GLU A 95 -8.26 -16.85 10.41
N MET A 96 -8.65 -15.61 10.75
CA MET A 96 -9.36 -14.71 9.85
C MET A 96 -8.45 -13.58 9.40
N THR A 97 -8.40 -13.32 8.09
CA THR A 97 -7.69 -12.18 7.51
C THR A 97 -8.67 -11.05 7.25
N ILE A 98 -8.31 -9.81 7.63
CA ILE A 98 -9.08 -8.60 7.35
C ILE A 98 -8.22 -7.64 6.52
N LYS A 99 -8.77 -7.13 5.42
CA LYS A 99 -8.06 -6.18 4.54
C LYS A 99 -9.00 -5.21 3.85
N TRP A 100 -8.54 -3.99 3.63
CA TRP A 100 -9.21 -3.05 2.72
C TRP A 100 -9.01 -3.46 1.27
N LEU A 101 -10.10 -3.50 0.49
CA LEU A 101 -10.08 -3.68 -0.95
C LEU A 101 -10.73 -2.46 -1.62
N GLN A 102 -10.04 -1.86 -2.60
CA GLN A 102 -10.61 -0.76 -3.42
C GLN A 102 -11.59 -1.29 -4.49
N ASP A 103 -11.37 -2.52 -4.97
CA ASP A 103 -12.21 -3.18 -5.97
C ASP A 103 -12.70 -4.53 -5.42
N GLY A 104 -13.47 -4.47 -4.34
CA GLY A 104 -14.11 -5.64 -3.75
C GLY A 104 -15.36 -6.05 -4.51
N TYR A 105 -15.88 -7.26 -4.22
CA TYR A 105 -17.06 -7.79 -4.93
C TYR A 105 -18.30 -6.89 -4.79
N ASP A 106 -18.39 -6.15 -3.68
CA ASP A 106 -19.45 -5.19 -3.37
C ASP A 106 -18.86 -3.78 -3.21
N GLY A 107 -17.92 -3.41 -4.08
CA GLY A 107 -17.25 -2.11 -4.04
C GLY A 107 -16.17 -2.00 -2.97
N GLU A 108 -15.75 -0.78 -2.65
CA GLU A 108 -14.68 -0.56 -1.68
C GLU A 108 -15.10 -0.81 -0.23
N GLY A 109 -14.18 -1.30 0.60
CA GLY A 109 -14.41 -1.56 2.01
C GLY A 109 -13.45 -2.55 2.64
N TYR A 110 -13.67 -2.86 3.91
CA TYR A 110 -12.99 -3.93 4.63
C TYR A 110 -13.66 -5.27 4.38
N TYR A 111 -12.86 -6.23 3.93
CA TYR A 111 -13.28 -7.60 3.67
C TYR A 111 -12.59 -8.56 4.61
N CYS A 112 -13.28 -9.64 4.96
CA CYS A 112 -12.82 -10.68 5.85
C CYS A 112 -13.02 -12.07 5.23
N TRP A 113 -12.01 -12.92 5.36
CA TRP A 113 -11.99 -14.28 4.83
C TRP A 113 -11.06 -15.19 5.64
N TYR A 114 -11.19 -16.50 5.45
CA TYR A 114 -10.33 -17.50 6.09
C TYR A 114 -8.89 -17.38 5.60
N ALA A 115 -7.92 -17.27 6.50
CA ALA A 115 -6.52 -17.12 6.14
C ALA A 115 -5.99 -18.29 5.30
N ASP A 116 -6.45 -19.51 5.62
CA ASP A 116 -6.02 -20.74 4.95
C ASP A 116 -6.81 -21.08 3.68
N LEU A 117 -8.02 -20.52 3.52
CA LEU A 117 -8.95 -20.83 2.43
C LEU A 117 -9.64 -19.56 1.88
N PRO A 118 -8.88 -18.63 1.28
CA PRO A 118 -9.44 -17.38 0.75
C PRO A 118 -10.43 -17.60 -0.40
N GLU A 119 -10.39 -18.76 -1.06
CA GLU A 119 -11.35 -19.15 -2.11
C GLU A 119 -12.75 -19.54 -1.62
N GLU A 120 -12.95 -19.85 -0.34
CA GLU A 120 -14.27 -20.24 0.20
C GLU A 120 -15.24 -19.07 0.36
N GLY A 121 -14.78 -17.85 0.10
CA GLY A 121 -15.58 -16.64 0.09
C GLY A 121 -15.12 -15.62 1.12
N CYS A 122 -15.68 -14.42 1.02
CA CYS A 122 -15.40 -13.33 1.93
C CYS A 122 -16.68 -12.59 2.28
N ILE A 123 -16.68 -11.96 3.46
CA ILE A 123 -17.73 -11.03 3.88
C ILE A 123 -17.19 -9.60 3.90
N LYS A 124 -18.07 -8.64 3.63
CA LYS A 124 -17.74 -7.22 3.76
C LYS A 124 -18.13 -6.80 5.17
N LEU A 125 -17.15 -6.35 5.95
CA LEU A 125 -17.35 -5.93 7.34
C LEU A 125 -17.82 -4.49 7.43
N GLY A 126 -17.30 -3.58 6.59
CA GLY A 126 -17.68 -2.18 6.66
C GLY A 126 -16.98 -1.30 5.65
N VAL A 127 -17.39 -0.03 5.60
CA VAL A 127 -16.82 1.00 4.69
C VAL A 127 -16.04 2.04 5.49
N SER A 128 -15.52 1.70 6.67
CA SER A 128 -14.94 2.68 7.59
C SER A 128 -13.59 3.23 7.07
N GLU A 129 -13.64 4.08 6.05
CA GLU A 129 -12.76 5.23 5.99
C GLU A 129 -12.83 5.88 7.36
N SER A 130 -11.68 6.08 7.97
CA SER A 130 -11.58 6.88 9.17
C SER A 130 -11.92 8.33 8.81
N GLU A 131 -13.20 8.66 8.62
CA GLU A 131 -13.77 9.95 9.00
C GLU A 131 -13.85 9.96 10.53
N ALA A 132 -12.69 10.00 11.17
CA ALA A 132 -12.56 10.32 12.58
C ALA A 132 -11.81 11.65 12.65
N GLU A 133 -12.63 12.70 12.78
CA GLU A 133 -12.38 14.09 13.19
C GLU A 133 -10.95 14.51 13.61
#